data_AF-X0UDC4-F1
#
_entry.id   AF-X0UDC4-F1
#
_cell.length_a   1.000
_cell.length_b   1.000
_cell.length_c   1.000
_cell.angle_alpha   90.00
_cell.angle_beta   90.00
_cell.angle_gamma   90.00
#
_symmetry.space_group_name_H-M   'P 1'
#
loop_
_entity.id
_entity.type
_entity.pdbx_description
1 polymer ?
#
loop_
_entity_poly.entity_id
_entity_poly.type
_entity_poly.pdbx_seq_one_letter_code
_entity_poly.pdbx_strand_id
1 'polypeptide(L)'
;DIGGGTTGVCVFAEGSPFHTAILPVGGYHLTHDLVAGIRAPFDAAEEAKTLYGHAIPSTIDSEEMVEIDTFGADRRKSVSHRRLTEIIQARVEEILEMIYMDVRRAGYDEMLAAGLVLSGGSANLPGIDTLAEQVLRMPARIGVPRGLYGLSDILANPAYATGVGLLQWALHEKQPDGHKRRPTEKARASPWERLRSIGRWFRFLLPQ
;
A
#
# COMPACT_ATOMS: atom_id res chain seq x y z
N ASP A 1 -0.31 0.35 -0.18
CA ASP A 1 -0.98 1.28 -1.11
C ASP A 1 -0.39 1.04 -2.49
N ILE A 2 -1.13 0.42 -3.40
CA ILE A 2 -0.71 0.17 -4.78
C ILE A 2 -1.36 1.25 -5.66
N GLY A 3 -0.59 2.30 -5.94
CA GLY A 3 -1.00 3.41 -6.81
C GLY A 3 -0.67 3.14 -8.28
N GLY A 4 -0.72 4.17 -9.12
CA GLY A 4 -0.38 4.03 -10.55
C GLY A 4 1.10 3.73 -10.78
N GLY A 5 2.00 4.60 -10.30
CA GLY A 5 3.43 4.47 -10.54
C GLY A 5 4.23 3.79 -9.41
N THR A 6 3.67 3.70 -8.21
CA THR A 6 4.41 3.26 -7.02
C THR A 6 3.53 2.43 -6.09
N THR A 7 4.20 1.66 -5.25
CA THR A 7 3.58 0.90 -4.16
C THR A 7 4.20 1.34 -2.85
N GLY A 8 3.40 1.98 -2.00
CA GLY A 8 3.76 2.30 -0.63
C GLY A 8 3.53 1.11 0.31
N VAL A 9 4.53 0.80 1.12
CA VAL A 9 4.51 -0.25 2.15
C VAL A 9 4.65 0.42 3.50
N CYS A 10 3.81 0.02 4.47
CA CYS A 10 3.93 0.42 5.87
C CYS A 10 3.61 -0.78 6.75
N VAL A 11 4.53 -1.12 7.64
CA VAL A 11 4.36 -2.19 8.64
C VAL A 11 3.98 -1.55 9.95
N PHE A 12 2.85 -1.99 10.52
CA PHE A 12 2.39 -1.56 11.83
C PHE A 12 2.57 -2.68 12.85
N ALA A 13 3.18 -2.36 13.99
CA ALA A 13 3.23 -3.23 15.16
C ALA A 13 2.93 -2.38 16.42
N GLU A 14 2.25 -2.96 17.40
CA GLU A 14 1.91 -2.28 18.67
C GLU A 14 1.24 -0.90 18.50
N GLY A 15 0.43 -0.74 17.44
CA GLY A 15 -0.29 0.51 17.15
C GLY A 15 0.56 1.63 16.55
N SER A 16 1.83 1.37 16.20
CA SER A 16 2.75 2.35 15.63
C SER A 16 3.38 1.83 14.32
N PRO A 17 3.81 2.72 13.40
CA PRO A 17 4.56 2.32 12.21
C PRO A 17 6.00 1.93 12.58
N PHE A 18 6.44 0.75 12.15
CA PHE A 18 7.79 0.20 12.39
C PHE A 18 8.68 0.25 11.15
N HIS A 19 8.08 0.18 9.95
CA HIS A 19 8.79 0.22 8.68
C HIS A 19 7.96 0.90 7.61
N THR A 20 8.61 1.65 6.74
CA THR A 20 7.98 2.24 5.56
C THR A 20 8.91 2.14 4.36
N ALA A 21 8.37 1.78 3.21
CA ALA A 21 9.11 1.73 1.95
C ALA A 21 8.24 2.20 0.78
N ILE A 22 8.89 2.59 -0.31
CA ILE A 22 8.25 2.90 -1.59
C ILE A 22 8.93 2.03 -2.64
N LEU A 23 8.15 1.18 -3.29
CA LEU A 23 8.58 0.39 -4.44
C LEU A 23 8.21 1.16 -5.72
N PRO A 24 9.12 1.31 -6.70
CA PRO A 24 8.87 2.05 -7.94
C PRO A 24 8.05 1.22 -8.95
N VAL A 25 7.02 0.52 -8.46
CA VAL A 25 6.15 -0.40 -9.22
C VAL A 25 4.70 -0.24 -8.78
N GLY A 26 3.75 -0.37 -9.68
CA GLY A 26 2.32 -0.14 -9.40
C GLY A 26 1.43 -0.42 -10.60
N GLY A 27 0.21 0.12 -10.57
CA GLY A 27 -0.85 -0.02 -11.57
C GLY A 27 -0.45 0.13 -13.03
N TYR A 28 0.46 1.04 -13.36
CA TYR A 28 0.94 1.27 -14.72
C TYR A 28 1.82 0.15 -15.26
N HIS A 29 2.47 -0.62 -14.38
CA HIS A 29 3.23 -1.80 -14.79
C HIS A 29 2.30 -2.92 -15.25
N LEU A 30 1.12 -3.07 -14.62
CA LEU A 30 0.09 -3.98 -15.11
C LEU A 30 -0.35 -3.59 -16.54
N THR A 31 -0.55 -2.30 -16.77
CA THR A 31 -0.94 -1.77 -18.08
C THR A 31 0.15 -2.00 -19.13
N HIS A 32 1.40 -1.75 -18.78
CA HIS A 32 2.53 -1.97 -19.69
C HIS A 32 2.69 -3.44 -20.08
N ASP A 33 2.50 -4.36 -19.14
CA ASP A 33 2.53 -5.79 -19.45
C ASP A 33 1.38 -6.19 -20.38
N LEU A 34 0.19 -5.60 -20.20
CA LEU A 34 -0.93 -5.79 -21.11
C LEU A 34 -0.63 -5.24 -22.51
N VAL A 35 -0.07 -4.03 -22.63
CA VAL A 35 0.37 -3.45 -23.92
C VAL A 35 1.24 -4.46 -24.68
N ALA A 36 2.23 -5.05 -24.01
CA ALA A 36 3.10 -6.04 -24.62
C ALA A 36 2.38 -7.37 -24.91
N GLY A 37 1.57 -7.85 -23.98
CA GLY A 37 0.95 -9.17 -24.03
C GLY A 37 -0.22 -9.29 -25.02
N ILE A 38 -1.08 -8.27 -25.11
CA ILE A 38 -2.26 -8.26 -26.00
C ILE A 38 -2.04 -7.43 -27.27
N ARG A 39 -0.92 -6.70 -27.36
CA ARG A 39 -0.50 -5.85 -28.50
C ARG A 39 -1.51 -4.73 -28.79
N ALA A 40 -1.81 -3.93 -27.77
CA ALA A 40 -2.73 -2.80 -27.86
C ALA A 40 -2.07 -1.49 -27.40
N PRO A 41 -2.58 -0.31 -27.82
CA PRO A 41 -2.15 0.97 -27.27
C PRO A 41 -2.33 1.03 -25.74
N PHE A 42 -1.56 1.89 -25.07
CA PHE A 42 -1.62 2.02 -23.61
C PHE A 42 -3.04 2.34 -23.11
N ASP A 43 -3.72 3.28 -23.75
CA ASP A 43 -5.08 3.68 -23.34
C ASP A 43 -6.08 2.52 -23.46
N ALA A 44 -6.00 1.75 -24.56
CA ALA A 44 -6.83 0.57 -24.75
C ALA A 44 -6.50 -0.55 -23.75
N ALA A 45 -5.23 -0.72 -23.41
CA ALA A 45 -4.81 -1.67 -22.37
C ALA A 45 -5.26 -1.25 -20.97
N GLU A 46 -5.25 0.05 -20.65
CA GLU A 46 -5.75 0.59 -19.38
C GLU A 46 -7.26 0.41 -19.27
N GLU A 47 -7.98 0.67 -20.35
CA GLU A 47 -9.42 0.44 -20.43
C GLU A 47 -9.73 -1.05 -20.27
N ALA A 48 -9.03 -1.93 -20.99
CA ALA A 48 -9.21 -3.38 -20.87
C ALA A 48 -8.92 -3.88 -19.46
N LYS A 49 -7.87 -3.37 -18.80
CA LYS A 49 -7.55 -3.67 -17.39
C LYS A 49 -8.66 -3.21 -16.44
N THR A 50 -9.26 -2.04 -16.70
CA THR A 50 -10.29 -1.48 -15.83
C THR A 50 -11.64 -2.17 -16.00
N LEU A 51 -11.99 -2.55 -17.23
CA LEU A 51 -13.27 -3.19 -17.55
C LEU A 51 -13.26 -4.72 -17.33
N TYR A 52 -12.17 -5.38 -17.70
CA TYR A 52 -12.05 -6.84 -17.73
C TYR A 52 -10.93 -7.37 -16.82
N GLY A 53 -10.27 -6.51 -16.04
CA GLY A 53 -9.20 -6.97 -15.16
C GLY A 53 -9.72 -7.90 -14.07
N HIS A 54 -8.99 -8.99 -13.85
CA HIS A 54 -9.17 -9.88 -12.71
C HIS A 54 -7.78 -10.39 -12.28
N ALA A 55 -7.60 -10.76 -11.02
CA ALA A 55 -6.33 -11.27 -10.51
C ALA A 55 -6.22 -12.81 -10.57
N ILE A 56 -7.34 -13.50 -10.80
CA ILE A 56 -7.43 -14.96 -10.78
C ILE A 56 -7.94 -15.47 -12.14
N PRO A 57 -7.10 -16.08 -13.00
CA PRO A 57 -7.52 -16.59 -14.31
C PRO A 57 -8.46 -17.79 -14.23
N SER A 58 -8.40 -18.59 -13.16
CA SER A 58 -9.23 -19.78 -13.03
C SER A 58 -10.71 -19.50 -12.82
N THR A 59 -11.09 -18.24 -12.55
CA THR A 59 -12.49 -17.82 -12.45
C THR A 59 -13.07 -17.34 -13.78
N ILE A 60 -12.23 -17.25 -14.82
CA ILE A 60 -12.61 -16.79 -16.15
C ILE A 60 -12.83 -18.01 -17.05
N ASP A 61 -13.90 -17.98 -17.85
CA ASP A 61 -14.17 -19.03 -18.83
C ASP A 61 -13.04 -19.06 -19.87
N SER A 62 -12.54 -20.26 -20.21
CA SER A 62 -11.44 -20.42 -21.16
C SER A 62 -11.77 -19.94 -22.57
N GLU A 63 -13.06 -19.97 -22.94
CA GLU A 63 -13.54 -19.55 -24.26
C GLU A 63 -14.00 -18.08 -24.27
N GLU A 64 -13.94 -17.38 -23.13
CA GLU A 64 -14.35 -15.98 -23.06
C GLU A 64 -13.36 -15.07 -23.78
N MET A 65 -13.93 -14.24 -24.66
CA MET A 65 -13.20 -13.27 -25.47
C MET A 65 -13.69 -11.85 -25.14
N VAL A 66 -12.77 -10.90 -25.09
CA VAL A 66 -13.04 -9.47 -24.90
C VAL A 66 -12.59 -8.69 -26.11
N GLU A 67 -13.40 -7.70 -26.49
CA GLU A 67 -13.08 -6.79 -27.59
C GLU A 67 -12.30 -5.59 -27.08
N ILE A 68 -11.14 -5.33 -27.67
CA ILE A 68 -10.29 -4.20 -27.32
C ILE A 68 -9.96 -3.38 -28.56
N ASP A 69 -9.77 -2.08 -28.38
CA ASP A 69 -9.32 -1.20 -29.46
C ASP A 69 -7.83 -1.43 -29.79
N THR A 70 -7.47 -1.35 -31.07
CA THR A 70 -6.12 -1.66 -31.55
C THR A 70 -5.47 -0.57 -32.39
N PHE A 71 -4.17 -0.76 -32.67
CA PHE A 71 -3.42 0.07 -33.62
C PHE A 71 -3.94 -0.11 -35.05
N GLY A 72 -4.11 1.00 -35.79
CA GLY A 72 -4.33 0.99 -37.24
C GLY A 72 -5.79 1.11 -37.67
N ALA A 73 -6.06 0.75 -38.93
CA ALA A 73 -7.39 0.91 -39.55
C ALA A 73 -8.44 -0.09 -39.05
N ASP A 74 -7.98 -1.22 -38.50
CA ASP A 74 -8.85 -2.22 -37.87
C ASP A 74 -9.11 -1.80 -36.43
N ARG A 75 -10.35 -1.40 -36.15
CA ARG A 75 -10.67 -0.63 -34.94
C ARG A 75 -10.81 -1.49 -33.69
N ARG A 76 -11.03 -2.80 -33.83
CA ARG A 76 -11.27 -3.70 -32.69
C ARG A 76 -10.67 -5.08 -32.93
N LYS A 77 -10.15 -5.68 -31.87
CA LYS A 77 -9.57 -7.02 -31.84
C LYS A 77 -10.17 -7.80 -30.69
N SER A 78 -10.49 -9.05 -30.95
CA SER A 78 -10.85 -10.04 -29.93
C SER A 78 -9.61 -10.61 -29.27
N VAL A 79 -9.54 -10.58 -27.94
CA VAL A 79 -8.47 -11.22 -27.15
C VAL A 79 -9.08 -12.12 -26.08
N SER A 80 -8.40 -13.22 -25.75
CA SER A 80 -8.84 -14.10 -24.67
C SER A 80 -8.84 -13.35 -23.34
N HIS A 81 -9.99 -13.34 -22.66
CA HIS A 81 -10.12 -12.76 -21.33
C HIS A 81 -9.16 -13.46 -20.36
N ARG A 82 -9.15 -14.80 -20.38
CA ARG A 82 -8.23 -15.60 -19.57
C ARG A 82 -6.77 -15.22 -19.76
N ARG A 83 -6.34 -14.97 -21.01
CA ARG A 83 -4.97 -14.53 -21.29
C ARG A 83 -4.65 -13.15 -20.70
N LEU A 84 -5.59 -12.20 -20.78
CA LEU A 84 -5.48 -10.89 -20.15
C LEU A 84 -5.32 -11.04 -18.63
N THR A 85 -6.12 -11.90 -18.02
CA THR A 85 -6.08 -12.18 -16.58
C THR A 85 -4.76 -12.84 -16.15
N GLU A 86 -4.21 -13.76 -16.94
CA GLU A 86 -2.90 -14.39 -16.67
C GLU A 86 -1.76 -13.36 -16.61
N ILE A 87 -1.77 -12.39 -17.52
CA ILE A 87 -0.78 -11.31 -17.54
C ILE A 87 -0.91 -10.44 -16.28
N ILE A 88 -2.14 -10.09 -15.91
CA ILE A 88 -2.42 -9.31 -14.70
C ILE A 88 -1.97 -10.08 -13.45
N GLN A 89 -2.34 -11.35 -13.33
CA GLN A 89 -1.94 -12.20 -12.20
C GLN A 89 -0.43 -12.18 -12.02
N ALA A 90 0.33 -12.47 -13.09
CA ALA A 90 1.78 -12.54 -13.01
C ALA A 90 2.41 -11.23 -12.49
N ARG A 91 1.92 -10.07 -12.95
CA ARG A 91 2.40 -8.77 -12.43
C ARG A 91 2.02 -8.54 -10.98
N VAL A 92 0.82 -8.91 -10.59
CA VAL A 92 0.36 -8.75 -9.19
C VAL A 92 1.18 -9.65 -8.27
N GLU A 93 1.43 -10.90 -8.66
CA GLU A 93 2.32 -11.82 -7.95
C GLU A 93 3.72 -11.21 -7.76
N GLU A 94 4.31 -10.67 -8.81
CA GLU A 94 5.62 -10.01 -8.74
C GLU A 94 5.61 -8.81 -7.76
N ILE A 95 4.56 -7.99 -7.77
CA ILE A 95 4.41 -6.86 -6.83
C ILE A 95 4.31 -7.38 -5.39
N LEU A 96 3.51 -8.42 -5.14
CA LEU A 96 3.35 -9.03 -3.82
C LEU A 96 4.66 -9.64 -3.31
N GLU A 97 5.40 -10.32 -4.18
CA GLU A 97 6.72 -10.86 -3.87
C GLU A 97 7.73 -9.75 -3.52
N MET A 98 7.74 -8.64 -4.28
CA MET A 98 8.58 -7.48 -3.97
C MET A 98 8.25 -6.87 -2.60
N ILE A 99 6.97 -6.73 -2.27
CA ILE A 99 6.52 -6.28 -0.94
C ILE A 99 7.03 -7.23 0.14
N TYR A 100 6.84 -8.55 -0.04
CA TYR A 100 7.26 -9.54 0.94
C TYR A 100 8.78 -9.55 1.14
N MET A 101 9.55 -9.44 0.05
CA MET A 101 11.01 -9.34 0.11
C MET A 101 11.48 -8.08 0.84
N ASP A 102 10.82 -6.94 0.64
CA ASP A 102 11.14 -5.70 1.37
C ASP A 102 10.89 -5.86 2.88
N VAL A 103 9.71 -6.35 3.26
CA VAL A 103 9.34 -6.55 4.67
C VAL A 103 10.25 -7.57 5.36
N ARG A 104 10.59 -8.67 4.67
CA ARG A 104 11.50 -9.69 5.17
C ARG A 104 12.93 -9.15 5.35
N ARG A 105 13.43 -8.34 4.41
CA ARG A 105 14.75 -7.69 4.54
C ARG A 105 14.81 -6.73 5.71
N ALA A 106 13.69 -6.08 6.03
CA ALA A 106 13.57 -5.23 7.21
C ALA A 106 13.41 -6.01 8.52
N GLY A 107 13.22 -7.33 8.47
CA GLY A 107 13.16 -8.22 9.65
C GLY A 107 11.80 -8.26 10.35
N TYR A 108 10.72 -7.92 9.64
CA TYR A 108 9.37 -7.84 10.22
C TYR A 108 8.41 -8.94 9.73
N ASP A 109 8.88 -9.94 9.00
CA ASP A 109 8.04 -11.01 8.43
C ASP A 109 7.38 -11.90 9.49
N GLU A 110 8.03 -12.11 10.64
CA GLU A 110 7.46 -12.86 11.77
C GLU A 110 6.36 -12.10 12.53
N MET A 111 6.22 -10.78 12.30
CA MET A 111 5.30 -9.91 13.04
C MET A 111 3.96 -9.67 12.33
N LEU A 112 3.74 -10.28 11.15
CA LEU A 112 2.58 -10.02 10.28
C LEU A 112 1.31 -10.82 10.64
N ALA A 113 1.07 -11.10 11.93
CA ALA A 113 -0.07 -11.90 12.37
C ALA A 113 -1.44 -11.30 11.99
N ALA A 114 -1.51 -9.98 11.83
CA ALA A 114 -2.73 -9.26 11.41
C ALA A 114 -3.02 -9.35 9.90
N GLY A 115 -2.08 -9.87 9.10
CA GLY A 115 -2.20 -9.99 7.66
C GLY A 115 -1.93 -8.69 6.89
N LEU A 116 -2.31 -8.69 5.61
CA LEU A 116 -2.11 -7.62 4.66
C LEU A 116 -3.38 -6.78 4.47
N VAL A 117 -3.22 -5.45 4.42
CA VAL A 117 -4.29 -4.53 4.00
C VAL A 117 -3.87 -3.88 2.69
N LEU A 118 -4.57 -4.21 1.61
CA LEU A 118 -4.37 -3.63 0.29
C LEU A 118 -5.19 -2.34 0.17
N SER A 119 -4.59 -1.30 -0.39
CA SER A 119 -5.29 -0.04 -0.67
C SER A 119 -4.68 0.61 -1.91
N GLY A 120 -5.17 1.79 -2.31
CA GLY A 120 -4.78 2.44 -3.56
C GLY A 120 -5.66 2.05 -4.73
N GLY A 121 -5.44 2.71 -5.87
CA GLY A 121 -6.27 2.53 -7.07
C GLY A 121 -6.26 1.09 -7.59
N SER A 122 -5.11 0.42 -7.58
CA SER A 122 -4.98 -0.96 -8.06
C SER A 122 -5.58 -2.00 -7.13
N ALA A 123 -5.87 -1.65 -5.86
CA ALA A 123 -6.60 -2.53 -4.97
C ALA A 123 -8.09 -2.70 -5.35
N ASN A 124 -8.58 -1.96 -6.35
CA ASN A 124 -9.88 -2.22 -6.99
C ASN A 124 -9.88 -3.43 -7.92
N LEU A 125 -8.72 -4.00 -8.25
CA LEU A 125 -8.64 -5.16 -9.13
C LEU A 125 -9.35 -6.36 -8.48
N PRO A 126 -10.39 -6.92 -9.12
CA PRO A 126 -11.10 -8.08 -8.58
C PRO A 126 -10.18 -9.28 -8.29
N GLY A 127 -10.35 -9.89 -7.12
CA GLY A 127 -9.59 -11.06 -6.68
C GLY A 127 -8.17 -10.79 -6.19
N ILE A 128 -7.71 -9.53 -6.14
CA ILE A 128 -6.34 -9.18 -5.73
C ILE A 128 -6.02 -9.56 -4.28
N ASP A 129 -6.99 -9.47 -3.38
CA ASP A 129 -6.88 -9.92 -2.00
C ASP A 129 -6.72 -11.45 -1.93
N THR A 130 -7.55 -12.18 -2.64
CA THR A 130 -7.50 -13.65 -2.70
C THR A 130 -6.17 -14.13 -3.28
N LEU A 131 -5.67 -13.49 -4.34
CA LEU A 131 -4.33 -13.78 -4.87
C LEU A 131 -3.25 -13.46 -3.84
N ALA A 132 -3.35 -12.35 -3.11
CA ALA A 132 -2.42 -12.02 -2.05
C ALA A 132 -2.40 -13.06 -0.93
N GLU A 133 -3.55 -13.61 -0.54
CA GLU A 133 -3.62 -14.72 0.43
C GLU A 133 -2.90 -15.96 -0.07
N GLN A 134 -3.06 -16.30 -1.36
CA GLN A 134 -2.41 -17.47 -1.97
C GLN A 134 -0.88 -17.32 -2.03
N VAL A 135 -0.40 -16.15 -2.46
CA VAL A 135 1.03 -15.86 -2.64
C VAL A 135 1.73 -15.73 -1.28
N LEU A 136 1.14 -14.98 -0.36
CA LEU A 136 1.79 -14.60 0.89
C LEU A 136 1.47 -15.53 2.07
N ARG A 137 0.49 -16.43 1.90
CA ARG A 137 0.04 -17.38 2.94
C ARG A 137 -0.34 -16.70 4.26
N MET A 138 -0.92 -15.51 4.16
CA MET A 138 -1.46 -14.75 5.28
C MET A 138 -2.78 -14.10 4.90
N PRO A 139 -3.67 -13.78 5.86
CA PRO A 139 -4.92 -13.10 5.57
C PRO A 139 -4.67 -11.79 4.81
N ALA A 140 -5.50 -11.51 3.80
CA ALA A 140 -5.42 -10.26 3.05
C ALA A 140 -6.82 -9.67 2.87
N ARG A 141 -6.92 -8.35 2.90
CA ARG A 141 -8.20 -7.65 2.69
C ARG A 141 -8.01 -6.31 2.01
N ILE A 142 -9.07 -5.85 1.34
CA ILE A 142 -9.13 -4.49 0.80
C ILE A 142 -9.47 -3.49 1.91
N GLY A 143 -8.59 -2.50 2.08
CA GLY A 143 -8.74 -1.36 2.97
C GLY A 143 -9.43 -0.20 2.26
N VAL A 144 -10.68 0.06 2.66
CA VAL A 144 -11.48 1.20 2.20
C VAL A 144 -11.61 2.26 3.31
N PRO A 145 -11.68 3.56 2.96
CA PRO A 145 -11.98 4.60 3.92
C PRO A 145 -13.30 4.36 4.66
N ARG A 146 -13.35 4.64 5.97
CA ARG A 146 -14.55 4.49 6.81
C ARG A 146 -14.86 5.77 7.59
N GLY A 147 -16.09 5.88 8.09
CA GLY A 147 -16.51 7.01 8.94
C GLY A 147 -16.90 8.27 8.16
N LEU A 148 -17.23 8.13 6.87
CA LEU A 148 -17.61 9.23 5.97
C LEU A 148 -19.13 9.42 5.92
N TYR A 149 -19.76 9.65 7.07
CA TYR A 149 -21.21 9.81 7.16
C TYR A 149 -21.67 11.07 6.40
N GLY A 150 -22.63 10.91 5.48
CA GLY A 150 -23.18 12.00 4.67
C GLY A 150 -22.38 12.37 3.42
N LEU A 151 -21.25 11.71 3.16
CA LEU A 151 -20.52 11.76 1.90
C LEU A 151 -20.96 10.59 0.99
N SER A 152 -20.79 10.74 -0.32
CA SER A 152 -21.24 9.74 -1.29
C SER A 152 -20.49 8.41 -1.16
N ASP A 153 -21.17 7.31 -1.52
CA ASP A 153 -20.58 5.96 -1.61
C ASP A 153 -19.33 5.89 -2.49
N ILE A 154 -19.14 6.89 -3.37
CA ILE A 154 -17.96 7.06 -4.22
C ILE A 154 -16.66 7.06 -3.39
N LEU A 155 -16.68 7.62 -2.16
CA LEU A 155 -15.49 7.66 -1.32
C LEU A 155 -15.17 6.33 -0.63
N ALA A 156 -16.07 5.34 -0.68
CA ALA A 156 -15.81 3.97 -0.22
C ALA A 156 -14.98 3.18 -1.25
N ASN A 157 -13.88 3.79 -1.72
CA ASN A 157 -12.97 3.22 -2.71
C ASN A 157 -11.53 3.28 -2.16
N PRO A 158 -10.75 2.19 -2.26
CA PRO A 158 -9.37 2.15 -1.78
C PRO A 158 -8.46 3.22 -2.44
N ALA A 159 -8.79 3.71 -3.63
CA ALA A 159 -8.09 4.82 -4.29
C ALA A 159 -8.07 6.11 -3.46
N TYR A 160 -9.03 6.30 -2.56
CA TYR A 160 -9.15 7.52 -1.75
C TYR A 160 -8.60 7.35 -0.32
N ALA A 161 -8.06 6.19 0.04
CA ALA A 161 -7.57 5.91 1.39
C ALA A 161 -6.54 6.92 1.89
N THR A 162 -5.55 7.27 1.05
CA THR A 162 -4.51 8.22 1.43
C THR A 162 -5.07 9.62 1.65
N GLY A 163 -5.91 10.12 0.74
CA GLY A 163 -6.53 11.45 0.86
C GLY A 163 -7.45 11.55 2.08
N VAL A 164 -8.32 10.55 2.29
CA VAL A 164 -9.22 10.53 3.45
C VAL A 164 -8.44 10.37 4.76
N GLY A 165 -7.42 9.51 4.79
CA GLY A 165 -6.59 9.29 5.98
C GLY A 165 -5.87 10.57 6.42
N LEU A 166 -5.34 11.35 5.47
CA LEU A 166 -4.72 12.65 5.78
C LEU A 166 -5.71 13.64 6.38
N LEU A 167 -6.94 13.69 5.88
CA LEU A 167 -7.99 14.55 6.44
C LEU A 167 -8.40 14.11 7.85
N GLN A 168 -8.56 12.81 8.07
CA GLN A 168 -8.85 12.25 9.40
C GLN A 168 -7.73 12.55 10.40
N TRP A 169 -6.48 12.39 9.97
CA TRP A 169 -5.32 12.73 10.78
C TRP A 169 -5.31 14.21 11.17
N ALA A 170 -5.53 15.12 10.22
CA ALA A 170 -5.60 16.56 10.48
C ALA A 170 -6.76 16.97 11.41
N LEU A 171 -7.89 16.26 11.36
CA LEU A 171 -9.01 16.48 12.28
C LEU A 171 -8.68 16.03 13.70
N HIS A 172 -7.99 14.90 13.86
CA HIS A 172 -7.56 14.38 15.15
C HIS A 172 -6.49 15.28 15.79
N GLU A 173 -5.58 15.86 14.99
CA GLU A 173 -4.56 16.80 15.48
C GLU A 173 -5.16 18.14 15.94
N LYS A 174 -6.30 18.54 15.36
CA LYS A 174 -7.02 19.77 15.74
C LYS A 174 -7.95 19.61 16.93
N GLN A 175 -8.31 18.39 17.34
CA GLN A 175 -8.90 18.19 18.64
C GLN A 175 -7.80 18.45 19.67
N PRO A 176 -7.90 19.50 20.51
CA PRO A 176 -6.95 19.69 21.57
C PRO A 176 -7.15 18.52 22.52
N ASP A 177 -6.33 17.49 22.37
CA ASP A 177 -6.08 16.60 23.49
C ASP A 177 -5.75 17.50 24.67
N GLY A 178 -6.47 17.29 25.77
CA GLY A 178 -6.17 17.84 27.08
C GLY A 178 -4.81 17.37 27.63
N HIS A 179 -3.84 17.08 26.74
CA HIS A 179 -2.42 17.23 27.01
C HIS A 179 -2.20 18.67 27.46
N LYS A 180 -2.37 18.86 28.78
CA LYS A 180 -1.80 19.94 29.55
C LYS A 180 -0.45 20.23 28.92
N ARG A 181 -0.35 21.33 28.16
CA ARG A 181 0.92 21.94 27.82
C ARG A 181 1.64 22.00 29.16
N ARG A 182 2.64 21.14 29.36
CA ARG A 182 3.55 21.29 30.49
C ARG A 182 3.97 22.75 30.40
N PRO A 183 3.72 23.59 31.43
CA PRO A 183 4.24 24.93 31.41
C PRO A 183 5.72 24.76 31.17
N THR A 184 6.24 25.32 30.08
CA THR A 184 7.67 25.40 29.87
C THR A 184 8.21 26.23 31.01
N GLU A 185 8.64 25.55 32.07
CA GLU A 185 9.31 26.13 33.22
C GLU A 185 10.69 26.56 32.76
N LYS A 186 10.74 27.70 32.06
CA LYS A 186 11.97 28.47 31.90
C LYS A 186 12.00 29.53 33.00
N ALA A 187 12.48 29.12 34.17
CA ALA A 187 13.13 30.03 35.10
C ALA A 187 14.13 29.28 36.01
N ARG A 188 15.41 29.34 35.59
CA ARG A 188 16.62 29.37 36.42
C ARG A 188 17.03 28.09 37.18
N ALA A 189 17.66 27.17 36.46
CA ALA A 189 18.66 26.29 37.06
C ALA A 189 19.98 27.06 37.25
N SER A 190 20.47 27.11 38.49
CA SER A 190 21.72 27.75 38.89
C SER A 190 22.94 26.98 38.34
N PRO A 191 24.00 27.65 37.84
CA PRO A 191 25.22 27.00 37.31
C PRO A 191 25.89 25.99 38.25
N TRP A 192 25.63 26.09 39.56
CA TRP A 192 26.25 25.25 40.59
C TRP A 192 25.69 23.82 40.71
N GLU A 193 24.49 23.54 40.19
CA GLU A 193 23.92 22.18 40.24
C GLU A 193 24.49 21.24 39.15
N ARG A 194 24.95 21.80 38.03
CA ARG A 194 25.61 21.05 36.95
C ARG A 194 27.01 20.57 37.32
N LEU A 195 27.68 21.21 38.28
CA LEU A 195 29.00 20.79 38.77
C LEU A 195 28.94 19.60 39.74
N ARG A 196 27.79 19.38 40.42
CA ARG A 196 27.62 18.23 41.34
C ARG A 196 27.34 16.91 40.62
N SER A 197 26.88 16.93 39.37
CA SER A 197 26.65 15.70 38.59
C SER A 197 27.95 15.14 37.98
N ILE A 198 28.96 15.97 37.75
CA ILE A 198 30.28 15.54 37.24
C ILE A 198 31.06 14.77 38.32
N GLY A 199 30.93 15.17 39.60
CA GLY A 199 31.57 14.46 40.73
C GLY A 199 31.04 13.05 41.02
N ARG A 200 29.89 12.66 40.44
CA ARG A 200 29.34 11.29 40.55
C ARG A 200 29.85 10.34 39.46
N TRP A 201 30.32 10.88 38.33
CA TRP A 201 30.84 10.10 37.21
C TRP A 201 32.28 9.61 37.44
N PHE A 202 33.08 10.33 38.23
CA PHE A 202 34.47 9.97 38.53
C PHE A 202 34.66 8.84 39.55
N ARG A 203 33.58 8.31 40.14
CA ARG A 203 33.66 7.20 41.11
C ARG A 203 33.66 5.80 40.45
N PHE A 204 33.60 5.74 39.12
CA PHE A 204 33.62 4.49 38.34
C PHE A 204 34.95 4.20 37.62
N LEU A 205 36.00 5.01 37.83
CA LEU A 205 37.28 4.91 37.12
C LEU A 205 38.51 4.65 38.02
N LEU A 206 38.32 4.14 39.24
CA LEU A 206 39.43 3.67 40.09
C LEU A 206 39.19 2.24 40.55
N PRO A 207 39.99 1.26 40.09
CA PRO A 207 40.24 0.01 40.81
C PRO A 207 41.03 0.30 42.09
N GLN A 208 40.88 -0.57 43.10
CA GLN A 208 41.48 -0.46 44.43
C GLN A 208 43.01 -0.40 44.41
#